data_AF-A0A9E2KZU5-F1
#
_entry.id   AF-A0A9E2KZU5-F1
#
_cell.length_a   1.000
_cell.length_b   1.000
_cell.length_c   1.000
_cell.angle_alpha   90.00
_cell.angle_beta   90.00
_cell.angle_gamma   90.00
#
_symmetry.space_group_name_H-M   'P 1'
#
loop_
_entity.id
_entity.type
_entity.pdbx_description
1 polymer ?
#
loop_
_entity_poly.entity_id
_entity_poly.type
_entity_poly.pdbx_seq_one_letter_code
_entity_poly.pdbx_strand_id
1 'polypeptide(L)'
;MKKFVFSMEKILDLREYEEKQAQIELGKAIADAEKIRQQLNFVAIEKAKMLSMDISGTSINERLVHENYLVRLDRQKEVLLEELAAAELIVEEKRAVFAEALKKRKVLSNLKEKQLQQYKKEKQLEEDNIVDDIVTSRFKSK
;
A
#
# COMPACT_ATOMS: atom_id res chain seq x y z
N MET A 1 -30.59 -28.24 -1.98
CA MET A 1 -29.13 -28.28 -2.16
C MET A 1 -28.48 -27.35 -1.14
N LYS A 2 -27.44 -27.80 -0.44
CA LYS A 2 -26.69 -26.96 0.52
C LYS A 2 -25.93 -25.88 -0.26
N LYS A 3 -25.77 -24.69 0.29
CA LYS A 3 -24.93 -23.64 -0.31
C LYS A 3 -23.45 -23.94 -0.01
N PHE A 4 -22.54 -23.47 -0.87
CA PHE A 4 -21.11 -23.52 -0.58
C PHE A 4 -20.79 -22.72 0.69
N VAL A 5 -20.01 -23.32 1.59
CA VAL A 5 -19.53 -22.67 2.81
C VAL A 5 -18.03 -22.89 2.90
N PHE A 6 -17.28 -21.79 2.97
CA PHE A 6 -15.84 -21.86 3.19
C PHE A 6 -15.54 -21.93 4.69
N SER A 7 -14.84 -22.98 5.13
CA SER A 7 -14.60 -23.23 6.55
C SER A 7 -13.73 -22.16 7.22
N MET A 8 -12.90 -21.44 6.46
CA MET A 8 -11.98 -20.42 6.96
C MET A 8 -12.45 -18.98 6.67
N GLU A 9 -13.75 -18.77 6.43
CA GLU A 9 -14.30 -17.44 6.08
C GLU A 9 -13.92 -16.37 7.12
N LYS A 10 -14.11 -16.65 8.41
CA LYS A 10 -13.76 -15.71 9.48
C LYS A 10 -12.26 -15.37 9.52
N ILE A 11 -11.40 -16.32 9.14
CA ILE A 11 -9.95 -16.10 9.10
C ILE A 11 -9.61 -15.24 7.88
N LEU A 12 -10.26 -15.47 6.74
CA LEU A 12 -10.10 -14.63 5.56
C LEU A 12 -10.51 -13.19 5.84
N ASP A 13 -11.66 -12.97 6.49
CA ASP A 13 -12.14 -11.64 6.88
C ASP A 13 -11.13 -10.91 7.78
N LEU A 14 -10.54 -11.63 8.76
CA LEU A 14 -9.50 -11.08 9.62
C LEU A 14 -8.26 -10.68 8.80
N ARG A 15 -7.82 -11.50 7.84
CA ARG A 15 -6.67 -11.17 6.97
C ARG A 15 -6.94 -9.98 6.06
N GLU A 16 -8.16 -9.82 5.57
CA GLU A 16 -8.57 -8.64 4.80
C GLU A 16 -8.52 -7.37 5.65
N TYR A 17 -8.96 -7.46 6.90
CA TYR A 17 -8.83 -6.35 7.85
C TYR A 17 -7.36 -6.02 8.14
N GLU A 18 -6.52 -7.01 8.42
CA GLU A 18 -5.08 -6.83 8.64
C GLU A 18 -4.38 -6.19 7.43
N GLU A 19 -4.68 -6.65 6.21
CA GLU A 19 -4.18 -6.06 4.96
C GLU A 19 -4.57 -4.58 4.87
N LYS A 20 -5.84 -4.25 5.13
CA LYS A 20 -6.34 -2.88 5.08
C LYS A 20 -5.66 -1.98 6.11
N GLN A 21 -5.46 -2.47 7.33
CA GLN A 21 -4.74 -1.72 8.36
C GLN A 21 -3.28 -1.46 7.95
N ALA A 22 -2.57 -2.49 7.47
CA ALA A 22 -1.20 -2.33 6.99
C ALA A 22 -1.11 -1.35 5.80
N GLN A 23 -2.10 -1.35 4.91
CA GLN A 23 -2.19 -0.39 3.79
C GLN A 23 -2.33 1.05 4.29
N ILE A 24 -3.20 1.29 5.28
CA ILE A 24 -3.40 2.62 5.87
C ILE A 24 -2.11 3.11 6.53
N GLU A 25 -1.45 2.26 7.31
CA GLU A 25 -0.19 2.60 7.97
C GLU A 25 0.94 2.90 6.99
N LEU A 26 1.04 2.13 5.89
CA LEU A 26 1.96 2.46 4.79
C LEU A 26 1.62 3.81 4.15
N GLY A 27 0.34 4.09 3.92
CA GLY A 27 -0.11 5.37 3.36
C GLY A 27 0.28 6.56 4.25
N LYS A 28 0.15 6.42 5.58
CA LYS A 28 0.59 7.44 6.55
C LYS A 28 2.10 7.68 6.47
N ALA A 29 2.89 6.61 6.50
CA ALA A 29 4.35 6.71 6.41
C ALA A 29 4.81 7.42 5.12
N ILE A 30 4.19 7.07 3.98
CA ILE A 30 4.48 7.73 2.69
C ILE A 30 4.12 9.21 2.76
N ALA A 31 2.95 9.56 3.31
CA ALA A 31 2.54 10.94 3.43
C ALA A 31 3.49 11.77 4.31
N ASP A 32 4.03 11.19 5.38
CA ASP A 32 4.98 11.87 6.25
C ASP A 32 6.35 12.08 5.56
N ALA A 33 6.86 11.07 4.84
CA ALA A 33 8.06 11.23 4.01
C ALA A 33 7.86 12.31 2.92
N GLU A 34 6.68 12.36 2.30
CA GLU A 34 6.38 13.34 1.26
C GLU A 34 6.31 14.78 1.81
N LYS A 35 5.81 14.98 3.04
CA LYS A 35 5.86 16.30 3.69
C LYS A 35 7.31 16.79 3.85
N ILE A 36 8.22 15.91 4.25
CA ILE A 36 9.65 16.27 4.41
C ILE A 36 10.27 16.60 3.05
N ARG A 37 9.94 15.83 2.00
CA ARG A 37 10.38 16.12 0.61
C ARG A 37 9.89 17.48 0.13
N GLN A 38 8.66 17.86 0.45
CA GLN A 38 8.12 19.17 0.12
C GLN A 38 8.86 20.29 0.86
N GLN A 39 9.20 20.09 2.13
CA GLN A 39 10.02 21.04 2.90
C GLN A 39 11.43 21.18 2.32
N LEU A 40 12.07 20.09 1.91
CA LEU A 40 13.36 20.11 1.22
C LEU A 40 13.30 20.91 -0.08
N ASN A 41 12.23 20.72 -0.87
CA ASN A 41 12.02 21.48 -2.09
C ASN A 41 11.84 22.98 -1.80
N PHE A 42 11.07 23.33 -0.77
CA PHE A 42 10.93 24.72 -0.33
C PHE A 42 12.28 25.34 0.03
N VAL A 43 13.10 24.65 0.83
CA VAL A 43 14.46 25.09 1.20
C VAL A 43 15.35 25.25 -0.03
N ALA A 44 15.25 24.34 -1.00
CA ALA A 44 16.01 24.43 -2.25
C ALA A 44 15.61 25.65 -3.10
N ILE A 45 14.31 25.92 -3.23
CA ILE A 45 13.78 27.10 -3.93
C ILE A 45 14.21 28.39 -3.23
N GLU A 46 14.10 28.46 -1.90
CA GLU A 46 14.55 29.62 -1.13
C GLU A 46 16.05 29.87 -1.29
N LYS A 47 16.86 28.81 -1.24
CA LYS A 47 18.31 28.91 -1.44
C LYS A 47 18.65 29.43 -2.83
N ALA A 48 18.00 28.88 -3.87
CA ALA A 48 18.20 29.34 -5.25
C ALA A 48 17.84 30.83 -5.41
N LYS A 49 16.72 31.25 -4.80
CA LYS A 49 16.30 32.66 -4.77
C LYS A 49 17.36 33.55 -4.12
N MET A 50 17.87 33.16 -2.95
CA MET A 50 18.90 33.93 -2.25
C MET A 50 20.20 34.01 -3.05
N LEU A 51 20.62 32.92 -3.70
CA LEU A 51 21.83 32.92 -4.55
C LEU A 51 21.67 33.78 -5.81
N SER A 52 20.46 33.91 -6.34
CA SER A 52 20.17 34.76 -7.52
C SER A 52 20.03 36.25 -7.20
N MET A 53 20.00 36.62 -5.92
CA MET A 53 19.82 38.00 -5.49
C MET A 53 21.09 38.82 -5.72
N ASP A 54 20.97 39.93 -6.45
CA ASP A 54 22.09 40.87 -6.60
C ASP A 54 22.30 41.64 -5.29
N ILE A 55 23.46 41.41 -4.67
CA ILE A 55 23.91 42.07 -3.44
C ILE A 55 25.01 43.11 -3.74
N SER A 56 25.20 43.46 -5.01
CA SER A 56 26.09 44.54 -5.42
C SER A 56 25.51 45.87 -4.95
N GLY A 57 26.28 46.62 -4.16
CA GLY A 57 25.83 47.91 -3.59
C GLY A 57 25.12 47.83 -2.24
N THR A 58 24.91 46.64 -1.67
CA THR A 58 24.42 46.49 -0.28
C THR A 58 25.53 46.70 0.74
N SER A 59 25.15 47.14 1.94
CA SER A 59 26.06 47.35 3.06
C SER A 59 26.70 46.05 3.55
N ILE A 60 27.85 46.15 4.24
CA ILE A 60 28.55 44.99 4.82
C ILE A 60 27.63 44.19 5.76
N ASN A 61 26.78 44.88 6.55
CA ASN A 61 25.85 44.22 7.46
C ASN A 61 24.78 43.42 6.70
N GLU A 62 24.23 43.94 5.60
CA GLU A 62 23.24 43.24 4.77
C GLU A 62 23.85 42.00 4.09
N ARG A 63 25.10 42.09 3.64
CA ARG A 63 25.85 40.95 3.09
C ARG A 63 26.05 39.85 4.13
N LEU A 64 26.43 40.23 5.35
CA LEU A 64 26.62 39.27 6.44
C LEU A 64 25.30 38.59 6.85
N VAL A 65 24.17 39.31 6.82
CA VAL A 65 22.85 38.72 7.04
C VAL A 65 22.49 37.72 5.95
N HIS A 66 22.77 38.06 4.69
CA HIS A 66 22.52 37.18 3.54
C HIS A 66 23.34 35.88 3.61
N GLU A 67 24.64 35.98 3.90
CA GLU A 67 25.52 34.81 4.06
C GLU A 67 25.08 33.92 5.22
N ASN A 68 24.76 34.51 6.38
CA ASN A 68 24.27 33.76 7.54
C ASN A 68 22.94 33.05 7.24
N TYR A 69 22.08 33.65 6.43
CA TYR A 69 20.83 33.03 6.00
C TYR A 69 21.09 31.81 5.12
N LEU A 70 22.02 31.90 4.17
CA LEU A 70 22.42 30.77 3.32
C LEU A 70 22.98 29.61 4.16
N VAL A 71 23.84 29.90 5.14
CA VAL A 71 24.37 28.89 6.07
C VAL A 71 23.24 28.23 6.88
N ARG A 72 22.24 29.01 7.31
CA ARG A 72 21.07 28.48 8.01
C ARG A 72 20.25 27.53 7.12
N LEU A 73 20.02 27.90 5.86
CA LEU A 73 19.31 27.04 4.89
C LEU A 73 20.06 25.73 4.63
N ASP A 74 21.39 25.77 4.57
CA ASP A 74 22.21 24.56 4.40
C ASP A 74 22.10 23.61 5.60
N ARG A 75 22.19 24.14 6.82
CA ARG A 75 21.96 23.33 8.03
C ARG A 75 20.55 22.75 8.08
N GLN A 76 19.54 23.56 7.71
CA GLN A 76 18.16 23.09 7.66
C GLN A 76 17.99 21.96 6.62
N LYS A 77 18.64 22.07 5.47
CA LYS A 77 18.64 21.01 4.45
C LYS A 77 19.27 19.72 4.99
N GLU A 78 20.41 19.81 5.66
CA GLU A 78 21.08 18.62 6.24
C GLU A 78 20.15 17.90 7.23
N VAL A 79 19.53 18.63 8.15
CA VAL A 79 18.56 18.06 9.11
C VAL A 79 17.39 17.39 8.39
N LEU A 80 16.79 18.07 7.41
CA LEU A 80 15.66 17.50 6.65
C LEU A 80 16.05 16.26 5.83
N LEU A 81 17.30 16.16 5.36
CA LEU A 81 17.78 14.96 4.67
C LEU A 81 17.92 13.77 5.63
N GLU A 82 18.41 13.99 6.85
CA GLU A 82 18.46 12.96 7.88
C GLU A 82 17.06 12.50 8.28
N GLU A 83 16.13 13.43 8.49
CA GLU A 83 14.72 13.14 8.78
C GLU A 83 14.06 12.36 7.63
N LEU A 84 14.34 12.74 6.38
CA LEU A 84 13.82 12.03 5.21
C LEU A 84 14.35 10.60 5.17
N ALA A 85 15.65 10.38 5.39
CA ALA A 85 16.24 9.06 5.40
C ALA A 85 15.58 8.16 6.48
N ALA A 86 15.35 8.71 7.67
CA ALA A 86 14.64 8.00 8.73
C ALA A 86 13.18 7.68 8.35
N ALA A 87 12.47 8.63 7.75
CA ALA A 87 11.09 8.42 7.28
C ALA A 87 11.01 7.38 6.16
N GLU A 88 11.97 7.36 5.24
CA GLU A 88 12.04 6.36 4.16
C GLU A 88 12.28 4.95 4.68
N LEU A 89 13.10 4.78 5.72
CA LEU A 89 13.25 3.48 6.39
C LEU A 89 11.92 2.99 6.96
N ILE A 90 11.15 3.87 7.61
CA ILE A 90 9.82 3.54 8.13
C ILE A 90 8.87 3.15 6.98
N VAL A 91 8.91 3.86 5.85
CA VAL A 91 8.11 3.52 4.67
C VAL A 91 8.42 2.10 4.20
N GLU A 92 9.70 1.73 4.10
CA GLU A 92 10.09 0.39 3.65
C GLU A 92 9.71 -0.71 4.66
N GLU A 93 9.83 -0.44 5.96
CA GLU A 93 9.31 -1.34 7.00
C GLU A 93 7.81 -1.58 6.85
N LYS A 94 7.00 -0.51 6.71
CA LYS A 94 5.56 -0.63 6.51
C LYS A 94 5.21 -1.30 5.18
N ARG A 95 6.01 -1.10 4.14
CA ARG A 95 5.84 -1.76 2.84
C ARG A 95 6.03 -3.27 2.97
N ALA A 96 7.04 -3.70 3.72
CA ALA A 96 7.28 -5.12 3.99
C ALA A 96 6.10 -5.76 4.75
N VAL A 97 5.60 -5.08 5.79
CA VAL A 97 4.42 -5.54 6.57
C VAL A 97 3.19 -5.67 5.68
N PHE A 98 2.90 -4.68 4.84
CA PHE A 98 1.79 -4.73 3.90
C PHE A 98 1.93 -5.88 2.89
N ALA A 99 3.13 -6.09 2.34
CA ALA A 99 3.40 -7.18 1.41
C ALA A 99 3.16 -8.55 2.06
N GLU A 100 3.55 -8.72 3.32
CA GLU A 100 3.31 -9.96 4.07
C GLU A 100 1.81 -10.18 4.33
N ALA A 101 1.09 -9.14 4.76
CA ALA A 101 -0.36 -9.20 4.98
C ALA A 101 -1.12 -9.56 3.69
N LEU A 102 -0.77 -8.92 2.58
CA LEU A 102 -1.31 -9.20 1.26
C LEU A 102 -1.07 -10.66 0.84
N LYS A 103 0.14 -11.19 1.09
CA LYS A 103 0.47 -12.59 0.81
C LYS A 103 -0.41 -13.54 1.63
N LYS A 104 -0.55 -13.29 2.94
CA LYS A 104 -1.40 -14.09 3.84
C LYS A 104 -2.85 -14.11 3.39
N ARG A 105 -3.41 -12.96 3.01
CA ARG A 105 -4.79 -12.86 2.47
C ARG A 105 -4.94 -13.58 1.14
N LYS A 106 -4.00 -13.40 0.21
CA LYS A 106 -4.03 -14.06 -1.11
C LYS A 106 -4.06 -15.58 -1.01
N VAL A 107 -3.30 -16.18 -0.10
CA VAL A 107 -3.29 -17.64 0.09
C VAL A 107 -4.69 -18.16 0.41
N LEU A 108 -5.41 -17.53 1.35
CA LEU A 108 -6.76 -17.94 1.73
C LEU A 108 -7.79 -17.66 0.64
N SER A 109 -7.69 -16.51 -0.03
CA SER A 109 -8.56 -16.17 -1.16
C SER A 109 -8.45 -17.21 -2.29
N ASN A 110 -7.22 -17.58 -2.66
CA ASN A 110 -6.99 -18.58 -3.70
C ASN A 110 -7.49 -19.97 -3.28
N LEU A 111 -7.37 -20.32 -1.99
CA LEU A 111 -7.91 -21.58 -1.47
C LEU A 111 -9.45 -21.62 -1.55
N LYS A 112 -10.11 -20.53 -1.14
CA LYS A 112 -11.56 -20.37 -1.23
C LYS A 112 -12.04 -20.50 -2.67
N GLU A 113 -11.36 -19.84 -3.61
CA GLU A 113 -11.69 -19.91 -5.03
C GLU A 113 -11.57 -21.34 -5.56
N LYS A 114 -10.48 -22.05 -5.26
CA LYS A 114 -10.30 -23.46 -5.66
C LYS A 114 -11.40 -24.36 -5.12
N GLN A 115 -11.74 -24.24 -3.84
CA GLN A 115 -12.82 -25.04 -3.23
C GLN A 115 -14.19 -24.71 -3.85
N LEU A 116 -14.44 -23.44 -4.16
CA LEU A 116 -15.67 -23.03 -4.83
C LEU A 116 -15.77 -23.64 -6.24
N GLN A 117 -14.67 -23.67 -7.00
CA GLN A 117 -14.65 -24.31 -8.31
C GLN A 117 -14.88 -25.82 -8.23
N GLN A 118 -14.29 -26.49 -7.23
CA GLN A 118 -14.51 -27.92 -7.00
C GLN A 118 -15.98 -28.21 -6.66
N TYR A 119 -16.56 -27.44 -5.74
CA TYR A 119 -17.97 -27.55 -5.37
C TYR A 119 -18.90 -27.35 -6.58
N LYS A 120 -18.61 -26.40 -7.47
CA LYS A 120 -19.38 -26.19 -8.70
C LYS A 120 -19.32 -27.39 -9.64
N LYS A 121 -18.14 -28.01 -9.79
CA LYS A 121 -17.97 -29.22 -10.62
C LYS A 121 -18.75 -30.41 -10.05
N GLU A 122 -18.66 -30.64 -8.74
CA GLU A 122 -19.40 -31.72 -8.08
C GLU A 122 -20.92 -31.52 -8.21
N LYS A 123 -21.40 -30.29 -8.03
CA LYS A 123 -22.81 -29.95 -8.20
C LYS A 123 -23.29 -30.19 -9.64
N GLN A 124 -22.48 -29.82 -10.64
CA GLN A 124 -22.82 -30.08 -12.04
C GLN A 124 -22.92 -31.59 -12.32
N LEU A 125 -21.96 -32.37 -11.81
CA LEU A 125 -21.96 -33.82 -11.98
C LEU A 125 -23.15 -34.50 -11.29
N GLU A 126 -23.55 -34.01 -10.11
CA GLU A 126 -24.75 -34.47 -9.41
C GLU A 126 -26.03 -34.13 -10.20
N GLU A 127 -26.11 -32.93 -10.78
CA GLU A 127 -27.23 -32.53 -11.65
C GLU A 127 -27.31 -33.38 -12.93
N ASP A 128 -26.18 -33.63 -13.59
CA ASP A 128 -26.10 -34.45 -14.80
C ASP A 128 -26.54 -35.91 -14.50
N ASN A 129 -26.08 -36.49 -13.39
CA ASN A 129 -26.50 -37.84 -12.97
C ASN A 129 -28.01 -37.92 -12.69
N ILE A 130 -28.59 -36.92 -12.04
CA ILE A 130 -30.05 -36.87 -11.79
C ILE A 130 -30.81 -36.82 -13.12
N VAL A 131 -30.33 -36.07 -14.11
CA VAL A 131 -30.95 -36.01 -15.44
C VAL A 131 -30.89 -37.36 -16.14
N ASP A 132 -29.74 -38.03 -16.13
CA ASP A 132 -29.56 -39.36 -16.73
C ASP A 132 -30.45 -40.43 -16.07
N ASP A 133 -30.60 -40.40 -14.74
CA ASP A 133 -31.50 -41.28 -14.00
C ASP A 133 -32.98 -41.06 -14.38
N ILE A 134 -33.39 -39.80 -14.57
CA ILE A 134 -34.76 -39.45 -15.03
C ILE A 134 -34.99 -39.95 -16.46
N VAL A 135 -34.00 -39.82 -17.34
CA VAL A 135 -34.10 -40.28 -18.73
C VAL A 135 -34.18 -41.81 -18.77
N THR A 136 -33.27 -42.51 -18.11
CA THR A 136 -33.23 -43.98 -18.10
C THR A 136 -34.46 -44.61 -17.44
N SER A 137 -35.00 -44.02 -16.37
CA SER A 137 -36.25 -44.47 -15.74
C SER A 137 -37.48 -44.30 -16.65
N ARG A 138 -37.55 -43.22 -17.45
CA ARG A 138 -38.59 -43.05 -18.48
C ARG A 138 -38.49 -44.08 -19.61
N PHE A 139 -37.28 -44.46 -20.03
CA PHE A 139 -37.08 -45.45 -21.10
C PHE A 139 -37.37 -46.89 -20.65
N LYS A 140 -37.13 -47.23 -19.38
CA LYS A 140 -37.45 -48.57 -18.83
C LYS A 140 -38.93 -48.80 -18.52
N SER A 141 -39.76 -47.75 -18.53
CA SER A 141 -41.20 -47.84 -18.26
C SER A 141 -42.07 -48.00 -19.52
N LYS A 142 -41.46 -48.27 -20.68
CA LYS A 142 -42.13 -48.71 -21.92
C LYS A 142 -41.79 -50.17 -22.18
#